data_AF-A0A0E0CLK0-F1
#
_entry.id   AF-A0A0E0CLK0-F1
#
_cell.length_a   1.000
_cell.length_b   1.000
_cell.length_c   1.000
_cell.angle_alpha   90.00
_cell.angle_beta   90.00
_cell.angle_gamma   90.00
#
_symmetry.space_group_name_H-M   'P 1'
#
loop_
_entity.id
_entity.type
_entity.pdbx_description
1 polymer ?
#
loop_
_entity_poly.entity_id
_entity_poly.type
_entity_poly.pdbx_seq_one_letter_code
_entity_poly.pdbx_strand_id
1 'polypeptide(L)'
;MAATTTTVEDLPGDVLACALRRLDGPSLAAASCATAGLRALADDPDTWRALCLSRWPSLAAAAEQRCVLSGAGAVSHRRLFADAFPFPCVDDAAAAAPLDGDDQRLPGELVSAVDVYHGGAAVVSRVVETSTSSSWFLTSPFRVDAVGGKSPAPAAASVASSPAELELSWILLDPSTGRAVNVSSRRAVAVERHWYTGDTLVRYAVVLAGCKFEATVSCSEEAGQITEVSLAADDADGAAVSGEGCLRLLAAAMAGPRKGGRGQEGEAKRRYDEFVRRKRGRKESKARREVLVDLCCSAVSAVAVISFLAAVVLR
;
A
#
# COMPACT_ATOMS: atom_id res chain seq x y z
N MET A 1 27.28 -46.84 25.98
CA MET A 1 27.21 -45.39 26.20
C MET A 1 25.91 -44.90 25.59
N ALA A 2 24.96 -44.44 26.41
CA ALA A 2 23.77 -43.79 25.89
C ALA A 2 24.18 -42.40 25.38
N ALA A 3 23.89 -42.09 24.11
CA ALA A 3 24.11 -40.76 23.58
C ALA A 3 23.11 -39.80 24.24
N THR A 4 23.62 -38.82 24.98
CA THR A 4 22.80 -37.77 25.59
C THR A 4 22.28 -36.88 24.46
N THR A 5 21.01 -36.98 24.13
CA THR A 5 20.38 -36.15 23.10
C THR A 5 20.21 -34.74 23.66
N THR A 6 20.99 -33.78 23.15
CA THR A 6 20.82 -32.36 23.45
C THR A 6 19.76 -31.77 22.53
N THR A 7 18.81 -31.04 23.09
CA THR A 7 17.75 -30.32 22.39
C THR A 7 18.09 -28.84 22.30
N VAL A 8 17.36 -28.10 21.44
CA VAL A 8 17.56 -26.64 21.31
C VAL A 8 17.25 -25.90 22.62
N GLU A 9 16.34 -26.43 23.45
CA GLU A 9 15.95 -25.81 24.72
C GLU A 9 17.00 -25.99 25.84
N ASP A 10 18.03 -26.81 25.61
CA ASP A 10 19.16 -26.93 26.53
C ASP A 10 20.12 -25.73 26.44
N LEU A 11 19.93 -24.84 25.44
CA LEU A 11 20.65 -23.59 25.34
C LEU A 11 20.17 -22.58 26.39
N PRO A 12 21.07 -21.71 26.90
CA PRO A 12 20.69 -20.57 27.72
C PRO A 12 19.61 -19.69 27.05
N GLY A 13 18.64 -19.21 27.83
CA GLY A 13 17.48 -18.48 27.31
C GLY A 13 17.84 -17.17 26.60
N ASP A 14 18.92 -16.51 27.00
CA ASP A 14 19.48 -15.32 26.34
C ASP A 14 20.04 -15.62 24.94
N VAL A 15 20.70 -16.77 24.78
CA VAL A 15 21.19 -17.25 23.47
C VAL A 15 20.02 -17.57 22.55
N LEU A 16 18.99 -18.25 23.08
CA LEU A 16 17.76 -18.53 22.33
C LEU A 16 17.03 -17.25 21.94
N ALA A 17 16.90 -16.27 22.85
CA ALA A 17 16.29 -14.98 22.56
C ALA A 17 17.05 -14.24 21.44
N CYS A 18 18.39 -14.24 21.49
CA CYS A 18 19.24 -13.69 20.43
C CYS A 18 19.01 -14.38 19.08
N ALA A 19 18.87 -15.71 19.06
CA ALA A 19 18.57 -16.46 17.84
C ALA A 19 17.17 -16.11 17.30
N LEU A 20 16.15 -16.07 18.16
CA LEU A 20 14.77 -15.75 17.79
C LEU A 20 14.62 -14.34 17.21
N ARG A 21 15.36 -13.35 17.74
CA ARG A 21 15.36 -11.96 17.22
C ARG A 21 15.91 -11.83 15.81
N ARG A 22 16.58 -12.86 15.28
CA ARG A 22 17.10 -12.90 13.90
C ARG A 22 16.16 -13.58 12.92
N LEU A 23 15.07 -14.18 13.40
CA LEU A 23 14.05 -14.79 12.55
C LEU A 23 13.16 -13.72 11.93
N ASP A 24 12.64 -13.98 10.73
CA ASP A 24 11.55 -13.19 10.18
C ASP A 24 10.24 -13.48 10.95
N GLY A 25 9.29 -12.54 10.91
CA GLY A 25 8.07 -12.65 11.71
C GLY A 25 7.29 -13.97 11.54
N PRO A 26 7.13 -14.51 10.31
CA PRO A 26 6.56 -15.84 10.10
C PRO A 26 7.34 -16.98 10.78
N SER A 27 8.67 -17.00 10.68
CA SER A 27 9.48 -18.04 11.33
C SER A 27 9.47 -17.89 12.84
N LEU A 28 9.44 -16.67 13.37
CA LEU A 28 9.26 -16.41 14.80
C LEU A 28 7.90 -16.92 15.31
N ALA A 29 6.83 -16.65 14.55
CA ALA A 29 5.50 -17.16 14.86
C ALA A 29 5.47 -18.71 14.82
N ALA A 30 6.10 -19.32 13.82
CA ALA A 30 6.20 -20.78 13.72
C ALA A 30 7.01 -21.38 14.88
N ALA A 31 8.14 -20.76 15.26
CA ALA A 31 8.95 -21.20 16.40
C ALA A 31 8.17 -21.13 17.72
N SER A 32 7.33 -20.10 17.90
CA SER A 32 6.46 -19.96 19.09
C SER A 32 5.42 -21.09 19.23
N CYS A 33 5.14 -21.82 18.16
CA CYS A 33 4.23 -22.97 18.18
C CYS A 33 4.93 -24.27 18.58
N ALA A 34 6.26 -24.35 18.53
CA ALA A 34 7.00 -25.60 18.75
C ALA A 34 7.01 -26.04 20.22
N THR A 35 7.25 -25.10 21.15
CA THR A 35 7.35 -25.39 22.60
C THR A 35 6.85 -24.21 23.45
N ALA A 36 6.63 -24.45 24.75
CA ALA A 36 6.25 -23.39 25.69
C ALA A 36 7.40 -22.40 25.96
N GLY A 37 8.65 -22.87 26.00
CA GLY A 37 9.83 -22.03 26.19
C GLY A 37 10.03 -21.06 25.03
N LEU A 38 9.98 -21.56 23.79
CA LEU A 38 10.07 -20.72 22.59
C LEU A 38 8.89 -19.76 22.47
N ARG A 39 7.69 -20.15 22.92
CA ARG A 39 6.54 -19.24 22.98
C ARG A 39 6.77 -18.09 23.94
N ALA A 40 7.23 -18.37 25.16
CA ALA A 40 7.51 -17.35 26.16
C ALA A 40 8.56 -16.35 25.68
N LEU A 41 9.62 -16.82 25.01
CA LEU A 41 10.64 -15.96 24.40
C LEU A 41 10.10 -15.18 23.19
N ALA A 42 9.25 -15.79 22.36
CA ALA A 42 8.64 -15.12 21.22
C ALA A 42 7.56 -14.10 21.63
N ASP A 43 6.98 -14.20 22.82
CA ASP A 43 6.03 -13.21 23.36
C ASP A 43 6.72 -11.97 23.95
N ASP A 44 8.06 -11.93 23.98
CA ASP A 44 8.87 -10.77 24.38
C ASP A 44 8.56 -9.54 23.50
N PRO A 45 8.05 -8.42 24.07
CA PRO A 45 7.77 -7.20 23.33
C PRO A 45 8.99 -6.62 22.62
N ASP A 46 10.19 -6.76 23.20
CA ASP A 46 11.43 -6.21 22.63
C ASP A 46 11.85 -6.97 21.38
N THR A 47 11.56 -8.26 21.32
CA THR A 47 11.80 -9.09 20.14
C THR A 47 10.96 -8.60 18.95
N TRP A 48 9.67 -8.33 19.15
CA TRP A 48 8.83 -7.76 18.09
C TRP A 48 9.20 -6.32 17.75
N ARG A 49 9.62 -5.52 18.73
CA ARG A 49 10.14 -4.17 18.50
C ARG A 49 11.36 -4.19 17.59
N ALA A 50 12.37 -5.00 17.93
CA ALA A 50 13.58 -5.15 17.13
C ALA A 50 13.26 -5.64 15.70
N LEU A 51 12.30 -6.56 15.57
CA LEU A 51 11.86 -7.06 14.28
C LEU A 51 11.17 -5.98 13.45
N CYS A 52 10.27 -5.19 14.04
CA CYS A 52 9.62 -4.07 13.35
C CYS A 52 10.62 -2.99 12.92
N LEU A 53 11.54 -2.59 13.80
CA LEU A 53 12.51 -1.53 13.50
C LEU A 53 13.58 -1.97 12.48
N SER A 54 13.97 -3.25 12.49
CA SER A 54 14.86 -3.79 11.45
C SER A 54 14.16 -3.89 10.10
N ARG A 55 12.86 -4.22 10.10
CA ARG A 55 12.07 -4.36 8.88
C ARG A 55 11.56 -3.04 8.31
N TRP A 56 11.31 -2.05 9.16
CA TRP A 56 10.75 -0.75 8.81
C TRP A 56 11.46 0.34 9.61
N PRO A 57 12.65 0.79 9.15
CA PRO A 57 13.45 1.80 9.85
C PRO A 57 12.69 3.11 10.09
N SER A 58 11.72 3.44 9.23
CA SER A 58 10.88 4.64 9.37
C SER A 58 10.08 4.65 10.67
N LEU A 59 9.76 3.46 11.22
CA LEU A 59 9.08 3.35 12.51
C LEU A 59 9.94 3.84 13.68
N ALA A 60 11.28 3.84 13.57
CA ALA A 60 12.14 4.41 14.60
C ALA A 60 11.90 5.91 14.75
N ALA A 61 11.90 6.64 13.63
CA ALA A 61 11.60 8.06 13.59
C ALA A 61 10.15 8.35 14.06
N ALA A 62 9.19 7.53 13.66
CA ALA A 62 7.80 7.67 14.10
C ALA A 62 7.63 7.44 15.62
N ALA A 63 8.40 6.51 16.20
CA ALA A 63 8.41 6.24 17.63
C ALA A 63 8.91 7.45 18.44
N GLU A 64 9.96 8.11 17.95
CA GLU A 64 10.56 9.30 18.57
C GLU A 64 9.64 10.52 18.48
N GLN A 65 8.95 10.69 17.34
CA GLN A 65 8.14 11.88 17.06
C GLN A 65 6.81 11.92 17.83
N ARG A 66 6.16 10.79 18.10
CA ARG A 66 4.78 10.81 18.64
C ARG A 66 4.48 9.96 19.87
N CYS A 67 5.43 9.28 20.51
CA CYS A 67 5.13 8.34 21.61
C CYS A 67 4.05 7.28 21.28
N VAL A 68 3.64 7.13 20.00
CA VAL A 68 2.64 6.14 19.55
C VAL A 68 3.19 4.71 19.72
N LEU A 69 4.51 4.57 19.85
CA LEU A 69 5.23 3.33 20.10
C LEU A 69 5.94 3.29 21.47
N SER A 70 5.82 4.35 22.27
CA SER A 70 6.47 4.49 23.59
C SER A 70 5.53 5.23 24.56
N GLY A 71 4.56 4.53 25.14
CA GLY A 71 3.58 5.09 26.08
C GLY A 71 2.53 4.07 26.54
N ALA A 72 1.71 4.40 27.53
CA ALA A 72 0.69 3.51 28.11
C ALA A 72 -0.47 3.15 27.13
N GLY A 73 -0.55 3.80 25.97
CA GLY A 73 -1.43 3.47 24.84
C GLY A 73 -0.65 3.10 23.57
N ALA A 74 0.63 2.72 23.68
CA ALA A 74 1.47 2.42 22.54
C ALA A 74 1.00 1.18 21.77
N VAL A 75 1.10 1.25 20.44
CA VAL A 75 0.78 0.13 19.56
C VAL A 75 1.75 -1.02 19.86
N SER A 76 1.18 -2.19 20.16
CA SER A 76 1.99 -3.42 20.28
C SER A 76 2.73 -3.67 18.98
N HIS A 77 4.07 -3.77 19.02
CA HIS A 77 4.89 -4.06 17.84
C HIS A 77 4.49 -5.39 17.18
N ARG A 78 4.04 -6.37 17.96
CA ARG A 78 3.49 -7.63 17.44
C ARG A 78 2.21 -7.39 16.62
N ARG A 79 1.30 -6.56 17.15
CA ARG A 79 0.07 -6.19 16.44
C ARG A 79 0.38 -5.38 15.19
N LEU A 80 1.27 -4.39 15.28
CA LEU A 80 1.73 -3.59 14.15
C LEU A 80 2.31 -4.49 13.05
N PHE A 81 3.16 -5.44 13.43
CA PHE A 81 3.70 -6.41 12.49
C PHE A 81 2.59 -7.22 11.80
N ALA A 82 1.64 -7.77 12.56
CA ALA A 82 0.53 -8.54 12.02
C ALA A 82 -0.39 -7.71 11.11
N ASP A 83 -0.59 -6.42 11.44
CA ASP A 83 -1.40 -5.49 10.67
C ASP A 83 -0.71 -5.06 9.36
N ALA A 84 0.62 -4.93 9.34
CA ALA A 84 1.41 -4.52 8.18
C ALA A 84 1.96 -5.70 7.33
N PHE A 85 2.04 -6.90 7.91
CA PHE A 85 2.47 -8.13 7.27
C PHE A 85 1.60 -9.30 7.78
N PRO A 86 0.79 -9.94 6.93
CA PRO A 86 0.79 -9.92 5.46
C PRO A 86 -0.09 -8.81 4.85
N PHE A 87 -0.14 -8.71 3.51
CA PHE A 87 -0.93 -7.69 2.81
C PHE A 87 -2.43 -7.76 3.15
N PRO A 88 -3.13 -6.60 3.11
CA PRO A 88 -4.58 -6.57 3.31
C PRO A 88 -5.31 -7.43 2.26
N CYS A 89 -6.32 -8.15 2.72
CA CYS A 89 -7.24 -8.90 1.88
C CYS A 89 -8.63 -8.31 2.07
N VAL A 90 -8.93 -7.21 1.38
CA VAL A 90 -10.27 -6.65 1.33
C VAL A 90 -10.93 -7.16 0.06
N ASP A 91 -11.85 -8.11 0.21
CA ASP A 91 -12.69 -8.56 -0.89
C ASP A 91 -13.72 -7.48 -1.25
N ASP A 92 -14.11 -7.41 -2.52
CA ASP A 92 -15.10 -6.43 -3.02
C ASP A 92 -16.42 -6.49 -2.22
N ALA A 93 -16.81 -7.68 -1.73
CA ALA A 93 -18.01 -7.89 -0.92
C ALA A 93 -17.89 -7.32 0.52
N ALA A 94 -16.69 -7.34 1.10
CA ALA A 94 -16.45 -6.83 2.46
C ALA A 94 -16.45 -5.29 2.51
N ALA A 95 -16.15 -4.65 1.39
CA ALA A 95 -16.24 -3.20 1.24
C ALA A 95 -17.60 -2.71 0.74
N ALA A 96 -18.39 -3.59 0.11
CA ALA A 96 -19.76 -3.34 -0.33
C ALA A 96 -20.81 -3.65 0.74
N ALA A 97 -20.42 -4.30 1.85
CA ALA A 97 -21.28 -4.35 3.04
C ALA A 97 -21.63 -2.91 3.43
N PRO A 98 -22.92 -2.57 3.65
CA PRO A 98 -23.25 -1.31 4.27
C PRO A 98 -22.38 -1.18 5.50
N LEU A 99 -21.62 -0.09 5.58
CA LEU A 99 -21.05 0.33 6.86
C LEU A 99 -22.25 0.82 7.70
N ASP A 100 -23.17 -0.08 8.04
CA ASP A 100 -24.29 0.16 8.94
C ASP A 100 -23.67 0.29 10.34
N GLY A 101 -23.29 1.53 10.64
CA GLY A 101 -22.67 1.90 11.89
C GLY A 101 -22.27 3.37 11.83
N ASP A 102 -23.06 4.20 12.51
CA ASP A 102 -22.79 5.60 12.87
C ASP A 102 -21.48 5.77 13.72
N ASP A 103 -20.72 4.68 13.90
CA ASP A 103 -19.66 4.53 14.91
C ASP A 103 -18.23 4.41 14.37
N GLN A 104 -18.00 4.27 13.05
CA GLN A 104 -16.63 4.20 12.54
C GLN A 104 -16.07 5.60 12.26
N ARG A 105 -15.56 6.23 13.32
CA ARG A 105 -14.78 7.48 13.21
C ARG A 105 -13.66 7.29 12.20
N LEU A 106 -13.68 8.11 11.14
CA LEU A 106 -12.57 8.21 10.21
C LEU A 106 -11.32 8.67 10.98
N PRO A 107 -10.12 8.17 10.62
CA PRO A 107 -8.88 8.67 11.20
C PRO A 107 -8.84 10.18 11.05
N GLY A 108 -8.61 10.89 12.15
CA GLY A 108 -8.40 12.36 12.14
C GLY A 108 -6.96 12.74 11.75
N GLU A 109 -6.06 11.77 11.85
CA GLU A 109 -4.66 11.85 11.42
C GLU A 109 -4.22 10.49 10.87
N LEU A 110 -3.27 10.51 9.94
CA LEU A 110 -2.57 9.32 9.44
C LEU A 110 -1.07 9.53 9.53
N VAL A 111 -0.35 8.49 9.95
CA VAL A 111 1.12 8.44 9.90
C VAL A 111 1.53 7.49 8.79
N SER A 112 2.26 8.00 7.80
CA SER A 112 2.86 7.20 6.73
C SER A 112 4.31 6.89 7.07
N ALA A 113 4.61 5.62 7.36
CA ALA A 113 5.95 5.09 7.50
C ALA A 113 6.38 4.49 6.16
N VAL A 114 7.35 5.13 5.50
CA VAL A 114 7.74 4.86 4.11
C VAL A 114 9.21 4.47 4.05
N ASP A 115 9.46 3.26 3.57
CA ASP A 115 10.81 2.73 3.39
C ASP A 115 10.99 2.17 1.98
N VAL A 116 11.99 2.66 1.25
CA VAL A 116 12.41 2.15 -0.07
C VAL A 116 13.71 1.38 0.13
N TYR A 117 13.79 0.19 -0.45
CA TYR A 117 14.91 -0.74 -0.31
C TYR A 117 15.55 -1.05 -1.65
N HIS A 118 16.86 -1.26 -1.63
CA HIS A 118 17.63 -1.86 -2.73
C HIS A 118 18.56 -2.92 -2.14
N GLY A 119 18.49 -4.16 -2.64
CA GLY A 119 19.32 -5.26 -2.12
C GLY A 119 19.16 -5.54 -0.62
N GLY A 120 17.98 -5.25 -0.05
CA GLY A 120 17.69 -5.41 1.38
C GLY A 120 18.16 -4.25 2.28
N ALA A 121 18.87 -3.26 1.75
CA ALA A 121 19.23 -2.04 2.47
C ALA A 121 18.22 -0.92 2.20
N ALA A 122 17.81 -0.20 3.24
CA ALA A 122 16.92 0.95 3.09
C ALA A 122 17.70 2.14 2.48
N VAL A 123 17.28 2.58 1.28
CA VAL A 123 17.84 3.74 0.58
C VAL A 123 17.06 5.03 0.89
N VAL A 124 15.77 4.90 1.24
CA VAL A 124 14.93 5.99 1.74
C VAL A 124 14.17 5.47 2.95
N SER A 125 14.14 6.26 4.02
CA SER A 125 13.31 6.01 5.19
C SER A 125 12.73 7.33 5.68
N ARG A 126 11.39 7.46 5.63
CA ARG A 126 10.67 8.70 5.91
C ARG A 126 9.39 8.45 6.68
N VAL A 127 9.01 9.45 7.46
CA VAL A 127 7.72 9.50 8.17
C VAL A 127 6.99 10.75 7.72
N VAL A 128 5.72 10.60 7.34
CA VAL A 128 4.85 11.72 6.97
C VAL A 128 3.62 11.70 7.85
N GLU A 129 3.37 12.79 8.56
CA GLU A 129 2.12 13.00 9.29
C GLU A 129 1.14 13.76 8.40
N THR A 130 -0.06 13.20 8.24
CA THR A 130 -1.13 13.79 7.42
C THR A 130 -2.33 14.07 8.30
N SER A 131 -2.72 15.34 8.41
CA SER A 131 -3.98 15.72 9.04
C SER A 131 -5.13 15.47 8.07
N THR A 132 -6.10 14.66 8.48
CA THR A 132 -7.16 14.15 7.61
C THR A 132 -8.55 14.69 7.97
N SER A 133 -8.63 15.51 9.03
CA SER A 133 -9.86 16.13 9.52
C SER A 133 -10.30 17.38 8.73
N SER A 134 -9.41 17.97 7.94
CA SER A 134 -9.74 19.18 7.18
C SER A 134 -10.73 18.88 6.05
N SER A 135 -11.69 19.79 5.83
CA SER A 135 -12.64 19.68 4.70
C SER A 135 -11.93 19.65 3.35
N TRP A 136 -10.81 20.37 3.22
CA TRP A 136 -9.95 20.34 2.04
C TRP A 136 -9.43 18.94 1.76
N PHE A 137 -8.88 18.25 2.77
CA PHE A 137 -8.40 16.87 2.61
C PHE A 137 -9.55 15.93 2.21
N LEU A 138 -10.68 15.99 2.90
CA LEU A 138 -11.81 15.09 2.68
C LEU A 138 -12.39 15.19 1.27
N THR A 139 -12.40 16.40 0.70
CA THR A 139 -12.97 16.67 -0.62
C THR A 139 -11.95 16.63 -1.76
N SER A 140 -10.66 16.77 -1.47
CA SER A 140 -9.60 16.73 -2.48
C SER A 140 -9.22 15.29 -2.87
N PRO A 141 -8.65 15.09 -4.08
CA PRO A 141 -7.96 13.85 -4.42
C PRO A 141 -6.96 13.44 -3.35
N PHE A 142 -7.02 12.18 -2.91
CA PHE A 142 -6.09 11.64 -1.93
C PHE A 142 -4.67 11.58 -2.51
N ARG A 143 -3.74 12.25 -1.83
CA ARG A 143 -2.32 12.20 -2.16
C ARG A 143 -1.47 12.39 -0.90
N VAL A 144 -0.42 11.60 -0.78
CA VAL A 144 0.61 11.75 0.26
C VAL A 144 1.98 11.71 -0.39
N ASP A 145 2.80 12.72 -0.16
CA ASP A 145 4.16 12.83 -0.68
C ASP A 145 5.17 12.62 0.46
N ALA A 146 5.99 11.58 0.38
CA ALA A 146 7.03 11.26 1.36
C ALA A 146 8.41 11.82 0.99
N VAL A 147 8.66 11.94 -0.31
CA VAL A 147 9.80 12.67 -0.87
C VAL A 147 9.23 13.54 -1.98
N GLY A 148 9.41 14.86 -1.88
CA GLY A 148 9.03 15.80 -2.93
C GLY A 148 10.26 16.30 -3.66
N GLY A 149 10.08 16.79 -4.89
CA GLY A 149 11.18 17.28 -5.75
C GLY A 149 12.04 18.41 -5.15
N LYS A 150 11.61 19.04 -4.05
CA LYS A 150 12.39 20.05 -3.32
C LYS A 150 13.39 19.45 -2.31
N SER A 151 13.26 18.18 -1.95
CA SER A 151 14.16 17.47 -1.04
C SER A 151 14.40 16.05 -1.55
N PRO A 152 15.11 15.89 -2.68
CA PRO A 152 15.42 14.59 -3.24
C PRO A 152 16.31 13.80 -2.28
N ALA A 153 16.15 12.48 -2.28
CA ALA A 153 17.01 11.59 -1.52
C ALA A 153 18.15 11.07 -2.41
N PRO A 154 19.41 11.06 -1.90
CA PRO A 154 20.51 10.45 -2.64
C PRO A 154 20.21 8.96 -2.87
N ALA A 155 20.35 8.49 -4.11
CA ALA A 155 20.28 7.07 -4.41
C ALA A 155 21.69 6.55 -4.71
N ALA A 156 21.95 5.29 -4.31
CA ALA A 156 23.21 4.65 -4.67
C ALA A 156 23.27 4.41 -6.18
N ALA A 157 24.47 4.36 -6.76
CA ALA A 157 24.66 4.06 -8.19
C ALA A 157 23.99 2.74 -8.62
N SER A 158 23.87 1.77 -7.71
CA SER A 158 23.18 0.49 -7.93
C SER A 158 21.66 0.65 -8.16
N VAL A 159 21.04 1.67 -7.56
CA VAL A 159 19.63 2.00 -7.76
C VAL A 159 19.41 2.54 -9.16
N ALA A 160 20.31 3.40 -9.64
CA ALA A 160 20.23 3.97 -10.99
C ALA A 160 20.36 2.89 -12.09
N SER A 161 21.17 1.86 -11.87
CA SER A 161 21.32 0.76 -12.84
C SER A 161 20.18 -0.26 -12.81
N SER A 162 19.44 -0.37 -11.70
CA SER A 162 18.43 -1.42 -11.49
C SER A 162 17.20 -0.94 -10.72
N PRO A 163 16.49 0.11 -11.19
CA PRO A 163 15.34 0.67 -10.47
C PRO A 163 14.19 -0.35 -10.31
N ALA A 164 14.11 -1.35 -11.21
CA ALA A 164 13.14 -2.44 -11.13
C ALA A 164 13.37 -3.39 -9.93
N GLU A 165 14.56 -3.40 -9.34
CA GLU A 165 14.90 -4.19 -8.15
C GLU A 165 14.56 -3.49 -6.84
N LEU A 166 14.05 -2.26 -6.91
CA LEU A 166 13.57 -1.56 -5.73
C LEU A 166 12.39 -2.31 -5.10
N GLU A 167 12.40 -2.32 -3.77
CA GLU A 167 11.27 -2.77 -2.96
C GLU A 167 10.73 -1.60 -2.13
N LEU A 168 9.42 -1.57 -1.89
CA LEU A 168 8.77 -0.51 -1.15
C LEU A 168 7.96 -1.08 0.01
N SER A 169 8.05 -0.45 1.18
CA SER A 169 7.07 -0.62 2.23
C SER A 169 6.43 0.72 2.56
N TRP A 170 5.13 0.84 2.29
CA TRP A 170 4.33 1.99 2.68
C TRP A 170 3.30 1.56 3.71
N ILE A 171 3.57 1.85 4.99
CA ILE A 171 2.66 1.54 6.10
C ILE A 171 1.91 2.79 6.50
N LEU A 172 0.60 2.72 6.46
CA LEU A 172 -0.29 3.72 7.03
C LEU A 172 -0.71 3.27 8.41
N LEU A 173 -0.52 4.13 9.41
CA LEU A 173 -0.94 3.92 10.79
C LEU A 173 -2.00 4.95 11.16
N ASP A 174 -3.05 4.50 11.82
CA ASP A 174 -3.99 5.37 12.54
C ASP A 174 -3.54 5.47 14.01
N PRO A 175 -3.03 6.63 14.45
CA PRO A 175 -2.56 6.80 15.83
C PRO A 175 -3.66 6.63 16.88
N SER A 176 -4.93 6.87 16.51
CA SER A 176 -6.04 6.83 17.46
C SER A 176 -6.48 5.41 17.80
N THR A 177 -6.44 4.51 16.82
CA THR A 177 -6.81 3.10 17.00
C THR A 177 -5.60 2.17 17.14
N GLY A 178 -4.41 2.67 16.81
CA GLY A 178 -3.19 1.89 16.76
C GLY A 178 -3.19 0.83 15.64
N ARG A 179 -4.11 0.93 14.68
CA ARG A 179 -4.19 0.01 13.54
C ARG A 179 -3.27 0.46 12.43
N ALA A 180 -2.77 -0.53 11.68
CA ALA A 180 -1.95 -0.26 10.51
C ALA A 180 -2.38 -1.07 9.29
N VAL A 181 -1.96 -0.60 8.12
CA VAL A 181 -2.11 -1.31 6.86
C VAL A 181 -0.95 -0.99 5.94
N ASN A 182 -0.40 -2.01 5.28
CA ASN A 182 0.58 -1.81 4.22
C ASN A 182 -0.15 -1.65 2.88
N VAL A 183 0.05 -0.50 2.22
CA VAL A 183 -0.58 -0.14 0.95
C VAL A 183 0.36 -0.21 -0.25
N SER A 184 1.44 -0.98 -0.12
CA SER A 184 2.40 -1.24 -1.19
C SER A 184 2.47 -2.74 -1.50
N SER A 185 2.74 -3.11 -2.74
CA SER A 185 2.92 -4.50 -3.19
C SER A 185 4.27 -5.12 -2.82
N ARG A 186 5.13 -4.38 -2.12
CA ARG A 186 6.57 -4.62 -1.93
C ARG A 186 7.41 -4.67 -3.18
N ARG A 187 7.06 -5.49 -4.16
CA ARG A 187 7.71 -5.52 -5.47
C ARG A 187 7.00 -4.60 -6.46
N ALA A 188 7.75 -4.08 -7.41
CA ALA A 188 7.20 -3.27 -8.49
C ALA A 188 6.14 -4.06 -9.28
N VAL A 189 4.98 -3.44 -9.49
CA VAL A 189 3.94 -3.96 -10.39
C VAL A 189 4.16 -3.49 -11.82
N ALA A 190 4.74 -2.31 -11.99
CA ALA A 190 5.11 -1.73 -13.27
C ALA A 190 6.35 -0.84 -13.14
N VAL A 191 7.12 -0.75 -14.22
CA VAL A 191 8.25 0.17 -14.36
C VAL A 191 8.07 0.88 -15.69
N GLU A 192 8.02 2.19 -15.65
CA GLU A 192 7.73 3.04 -16.81
C GLU A 192 8.76 4.16 -16.88
N ARG A 193 8.93 4.74 -18.07
CA ARG A 193 9.76 5.93 -18.24
C ARG A 193 8.86 7.15 -18.39
N HIS A 194 9.06 8.17 -17.55
CA HIS A 194 8.33 9.41 -17.65
C HIS A 194 8.70 10.11 -18.96
N TRP A 195 7.69 10.41 -19.78
CA TRP A 195 7.87 10.78 -21.19
C TRP A 195 8.61 12.12 -21.40
N TYR A 196 8.52 13.05 -20.45
CA TYR A 196 9.13 14.38 -20.56
C TYR A 196 10.42 14.51 -19.75
N THR A 197 10.43 14.05 -18.50
CA THR A 197 11.62 14.17 -17.64
C THR A 197 12.65 13.08 -17.91
N GLY A 198 12.24 11.98 -18.54
CA GLY A 198 13.09 10.82 -18.75
C GLY A 198 13.30 9.96 -17.50
N ASP A 199 12.76 10.37 -16.34
CA ASP A 199 12.88 9.64 -15.07
C ASP A 199 12.26 8.25 -15.17
N THR A 200 12.84 7.29 -14.43
CA THR A 200 12.22 5.98 -14.28
C THR A 200 11.19 6.03 -13.15
N LEU A 201 9.95 5.66 -13.47
CA LEU A 201 8.84 5.53 -12.53
C LEU A 201 8.66 4.08 -12.14
N VAL A 202 8.89 3.76 -10.88
CA VAL A 202 8.66 2.44 -10.31
C VAL A 202 7.35 2.47 -9.53
N ARG A 203 6.38 1.67 -9.96
CA ARG A 203 5.01 1.65 -9.44
C ARG A 203 4.80 0.44 -8.55
N TYR A 204 4.19 0.66 -7.40
CA TYR A 204 3.77 -0.35 -6.43
C TYR A 204 2.29 -0.16 -6.17
N ALA A 205 1.51 -1.22 -6.11
CA ALA A 205 0.07 -1.05 -5.95
C ALA A 205 -0.61 -2.18 -5.20
N VAL A 206 -1.63 -1.81 -4.43
CA VAL A 206 -2.61 -2.74 -3.87
C VAL A 206 -4.01 -2.33 -4.34
N VAL A 207 -4.88 -3.31 -4.54
CA VAL A 207 -6.28 -3.06 -4.89
C VAL A 207 -7.12 -3.37 -3.66
N LEU A 208 -7.84 -2.36 -3.16
CA LEU A 208 -8.73 -2.43 -2.02
C LEU A 208 -10.13 -2.05 -2.51
N ALA A 209 -11.10 -2.95 -2.41
CA ALA A 209 -12.50 -2.68 -2.76
C ALA A 209 -12.69 -2.09 -4.18
N GLY A 210 -12.01 -2.65 -5.18
CA GLY A 210 -12.04 -2.13 -6.54
C GLY A 210 -11.37 -0.76 -6.75
N CYS A 211 -10.72 -0.18 -5.74
CA CYS A 211 -9.89 1.01 -5.86
C CYS A 211 -8.40 0.64 -5.80
N LYS A 212 -7.58 1.29 -6.63
CA LYS A 212 -6.14 1.06 -6.72
C LYS A 212 -5.41 2.11 -5.90
N PHE A 213 -4.76 1.69 -4.82
CA PHE A 213 -3.75 2.49 -4.13
C PHE A 213 -2.42 2.26 -4.83
N GLU A 214 -1.81 3.34 -5.31
CA GLU A 214 -0.59 3.30 -6.10
C GLU A 214 0.46 4.21 -5.48
N ALA A 215 1.57 3.61 -5.08
CA ALA A 215 2.78 4.33 -4.70
C ALA A 215 3.73 4.38 -5.90
N THR A 216 4.26 5.58 -6.18
CA THR A 216 5.20 5.83 -7.26
C THR A 216 6.52 6.31 -6.68
N VAL A 217 7.60 5.67 -7.08
CA VAL A 217 8.98 6.11 -6.82
C VAL A 217 9.56 6.61 -8.14
N SER A 218 9.92 7.88 -8.21
CA SER A 218 10.58 8.48 -9.36
C SER A 218 12.10 8.50 -9.13
N CYS A 219 12.84 7.93 -10.07
CA CYS A 219 14.29 7.86 -10.07
C CYS A 219 14.85 8.66 -11.25
N SER A 220 15.66 9.67 -10.96
CA SER A 220 16.37 10.43 -11.99
C SER A 220 17.58 9.65 -12.47
N GLU A 221 17.64 9.37 -13.78
CA GLU A 221 18.79 8.73 -14.42
C GLU A 221 20.02 9.64 -14.40
N GLU A 222 19.82 10.96 -14.58
CA GLU A 222 20.92 11.93 -14.66
C GLU A 222 21.56 12.21 -13.30
N ALA A 223 20.73 12.37 -12.26
CA ALA A 223 21.21 12.71 -10.92
C ALA A 223 21.54 11.47 -10.07
N GLY A 224 21.06 10.28 -10.45
CA GLY A 224 21.15 9.09 -9.61
C GLY A 224 20.44 9.27 -8.27
N GLN A 225 19.25 9.88 -8.28
CA GLN A 225 18.51 10.27 -7.07
C GLN A 225 17.07 9.80 -7.13
N ILE A 226 16.49 9.55 -5.95
CA ILE A 226 15.04 9.39 -5.81
C ILE A 226 14.45 10.79 -5.63
N THR A 227 13.78 11.27 -6.67
CA THR A 227 13.26 12.64 -6.75
C THR A 227 11.88 12.77 -6.15
N GLU A 228 11.08 11.70 -6.21
CA GLU A 228 9.72 11.69 -5.70
C GLU A 228 9.34 10.31 -5.16
N VAL A 229 8.65 10.29 -4.02
CA VAL A 229 7.99 9.11 -3.48
C VAL A 229 6.59 9.54 -3.04
N SER A 230 5.57 9.14 -3.79
CA SER A 230 4.18 9.59 -3.58
C SER A 230 3.21 8.43 -3.58
N LEU A 231 2.09 8.58 -2.87
CA LEU A 231 0.97 7.64 -2.80
C LEU A 231 -0.30 8.35 -3.24
N ALA A 232 -1.06 7.73 -4.13
CA ALA A 232 -2.37 8.19 -4.57
C ALA A 232 -3.34 7.01 -4.68
N ALA A 233 -4.63 7.31 -4.82
CA ALA A 233 -5.66 6.31 -5.01
C ALA A 233 -6.58 6.67 -6.18
N ASP A 234 -6.81 5.69 -7.05
CA ASP A 234 -7.72 5.81 -8.19
C ASP A 234 -8.86 4.79 -8.05
N ASP A 235 -10.05 5.20 -8.47
CA ASP A 235 -11.17 4.29 -8.63
C ASP A 235 -11.01 3.40 -9.87
N ALA A 236 -12.01 2.55 -10.08
CA ALA A 236 -12.03 1.58 -11.15
C ALA A 236 -12.10 2.20 -12.56
N ASP A 237 -12.52 3.46 -12.68
CA ASP A 237 -12.56 4.22 -13.94
C ASP A 237 -11.27 5.04 -14.15
N GLY A 238 -10.46 5.19 -13.10
CA GLY A 238 -9.23 5.96 -13.09
C GLY A 238 -9.41 7.41 -12.66
N ALA A 239 -10.53 7.76 -12.05
CA ALA A 239 -10.68 9.03 -11.37
C ALA A 239 -10.02 8.93 -10.00
N ALA A 240 -9.41 10.04 -9.55
CA ALA A 240 -8.81 10.09 -8.23
C ALA A 240 -9.89 10.00 -7.15
N VAL A 241 -9.66 9.17 -6.14
CA VAL A 241 -10.58 9.00 -5.01
C VAL A 241 -10.36 10.15 -4.03
N SER A 242 -11.44 10.71 -3.48
CA SER A 242 -11.35 11.79 -2.48
C SER A 242 -10.67 11.29 -1.20
N GLY A 243 -10.15 12.21 -0.39
CA GLY A 243 -9.57 11.88 0.92
C GLY A 243 -10.56 11.13 1.81
N GLU A 244 -11.82 11.56 1.86
CA GLU A 244 -12.87 10.88 2.62
C GLU A 244 -13.13 9.45 2.13
N GLY A 245 -13.22 9.26 0.81
CA GLY A 245 -13.37 7.93 0.20
C GLY A 245 -12.19 7.03 0.55
N CYS A 246 -10.96 7.55 0.47
CA CYS A 246 -9.75 6.81 0.83
C CYS A 246 -9.71 6.44 2.31
N LEU A 247 -10.09 7.35 3.21
CA LEU A 247 -10.12 7.06 4.65
C LEU A 247 -11.08 5.91 4.98
N ARG A 248 -12.25 5.85 4.33
CA ARG A 248 -13.18 4.73 4.51
C ARG A 248 -12.55 3.41 4.08
N LEU A 249 -11.91 3.39 2.91
CA LEU A 249 -11.23 2.20 2.39
C LEU A 249 -10.07 1.76 3.28
N LEU A 250 -9.28 2.72 3.78
CA LEU A 250 -8.18 2.46 4.70
C LEU A 250 -8.67 1.96 6.05
N ALA A 251 -9.74 2.55 6.62
CA ALA A 251 -10.34 2.08 7.87
C ALA A 251 -10.88 0.65 7.73
N ALA A 252 -11.57 0.35 6.62
CA ALA A 252 -12.04 -0.99 6.31
C ALA A 252 -10.86 -1.97 6.11
N ALA A 253 -9.80 -1.56 5.41
CA ALA A 253 -8.61 -2.38 5.22
C ALA A 253 -7.85 -2.61 6.53
N MET A 254 -7.74 -1.60 7.39
CA MET A 254 -7.18 -1.72 8.73
C MET A 254 -7.99 -2.73 9.54
N ALA A 255 -9.33 -2.64 9.56
CA ALA A 255 -10.21 -3.55 10.29
C ALA A 255 -10.30 -4.97 9.70
N GLY A 256 -10.12 -5.12 8.39
CA GLY A 256 -10.34 -6.35 7.66
C GLY A 256 -9.34 -7.48 7.96
N PRO A 257 -9.62 -8.69 7.49
CA PRO A 257 -8.72 -9.83 7.68
C PRO A 257 -7.41 -9.65 6.92
N ARG A 258 -6.37 -10.32 7.42
CA ARG A 258 -5.06 -10.42 6.76
C ARG A 258 -4.90 -11.84 6.23
N LYS A 259 -4.46 -12.00 4.98
CA LYS A 259 -4.23 -13.33 4.40
C LYS A 259 -2.74 -13.51 4.13
N GLY A 260 -2.11 -14.38 4.93
CA GLY A 260 -0.71 -14.74 4.78
C GLY A 260 -0.54 -15.91 3.83
N GLY A 261 0.56 -15.93 3.08
CA GLY A 261 0.88 -17.03 2.18
C GLY A 261 2.22 -16.82 1.47
N ARG A 262 2.83 -17.94 1.02
CA ARG A 262 3.92 -17.86 0.04
C ARG A 262 3.37 -17.24 -1.24
N GLY A 263 4.10 -16.28 -1.81
CA GLY A 263 3.69 -15.64 -3.06
C GLY A 263 2.75 -14.43 -2.93
N GLN A 264 2.59 -13.85 -1.73
CA GLN A 264 1.78 -12.63 -1.52
C GLN A 264 2.12 -11.47 -2.49
N GLU A 265 3.39 -11.32 -2.87
CA GLU A 265 3.84 -10.32 -3.85
C GLU A 265 3.31 -10.64 -5.27
N GLY A 266 3.30 -11.92 -5.64
CA GLY A 266 2.70 -12.40 -6.88
C GLY A 266 1.18 -12.25 -6.88
N GLU A 267 0.52 -12.44 -5.75
CA GLU A 267 -0.92 -12.22 -5.61
C GLU A 267 -1.27 -10.72 -5.75
N ALA A 268 -0.49 -9.83 -5.14
CA ALA A 268 -0.65 -8.39 -5.30
C ALA A 268 -0.50 -7.97 -6.77
N LYS A 269 0.54 -8.45 -7.45
CA LYS A 269 0.72 -8.23 -8.90
C LYS A 269 -0.43 -8.79 -9.73
N ARG A 270 -0.93 -9.99 -9.42
CA ARG A 270 -2.07 -10.59 -10.12
C ARG A 270 -3.34 -9.73 -9.97
N ARG A 271 -3.64 -9.24 -8.76
CA ARG A 271 -4.79 -8.35 -8.50
C ARG A 271 -4.65 -7.04 -9.25
N TYR A 272 -3.45 -6.47 -9.30
CA TYR A 272 -3.16 -5.27 -10.10
C TYR A 272 -3.39 -5.52 -11.60
N ASP A 273 -2.83 -6.60 -12.15
CA ASP A 273 -2.99 -6.94 -13.58
C ASP A 273 -4.46 -7.16 -13.94
N GLU A 274 -5.21 -7.82 -13.06
CA GLU A 274 -6.66 -8.00 -13.22
C GLU A 274 -7.40 -6.65 -13.21
N PHE A 275 -7.07 -5.76 -12.27
CA PHE A 275 -7.62 -4.41 -12.21
C PHE A 275 -7.34 -3.63 -13.50
N VAL A 276 -6.09 -3.65 -13.99
CA VAL A 276 -5.70 -2.97 -15.24
C VAL A 276 -6.44 -3.54 -16.45
N ARG A 277 -6.58 -4.87 -16.54
CA ARG A 277 -7.34 -5.55 -17.60
C ARG A 277 -8.82 -5.16 -17.57
N ARG A 278 -9.45 -5.16 -16.38
CA ARG A 278 -10.85 -4.74 -16.19
C ARG A 278 -11.03 -3.27 -16.58
N LYS A 279 -10.12 -2.38 -16.16
CA LYS A 279 -10.11 -0.96 -16.53
C LYS A 279 -10.04 -0.77 -18.04
N ARG A 280 -9.16 -1.51 -18.73
CA ARG A 280 -9.07 -1.49 -20.20
C ARG A 280 -10.38 -1.91 -20.85
N GLY A 281 -10.97 -3.03 -20.40
CA GLY A 281 -12.24 -3.53 -20.92
C GLY A 281 -13.41 -2.53 -20.73
N ARG A 282 -13.46 -1.81 -19.60
CA ARG A 282 -14.46 -0.75 -19.37
C ARG A 282 -14.27 0.43 -20.31
N LYS A 283 -13.02 0.89 -20.50
CA LYS A 283 -12.70 1.97 -21.45
C LYS A 283 -13.12 1.62 -22.88
N GLU A 284 -12.82 0.40 -23.33
CA GLU A 284 -13.24 -0.09 -24.64
C GLU A 284 -14.77 -0.15 -24.76
N SER A 285 -15.46 -0.62 -23.72
CA SER A 285 -16.93 -0.67 -23.69
C SER A 285 -17.57 0.72 -23.72
N LYS A 286 -16.98 1.69 -23.00
CA LYS A 286 -17.43 3.09 -22.99
C LYS A 286 -17.25 3.72 -24.38
N ALA A 287 -16.09 3.54 -25.01
CA ALA A 287 -15.84 4.03 -26.36
C ALA A 287 -16.82 3.44 -27.39
N ARG A 288 -17.13 2.13 -27.31
CA ARG A 288 -18.13 1.50 -28.17
C ARG A 288 -19.52 2.11 -27.98
N ARG A 289 -19.90 2.41 -26.73
CA ARG A 289 -21.18 3.06 -26.41
C ARG A 289 -21.23 4.49 -26.92
N GLU A 290 -20.15 5.26 -26.82
CA GLU A 290 -20.05 6.62 -27.37
C GLU A 290 -20.22 6.60 -28.89
N VAL A 291 -19.52 5.69 -29.59
CA VAL A 291 -19.70 5.51 -31.05
C VAL A 291 -21.14 5.16 -31.41
N LEU A 292 -21.80 4.30 -30.63
CA LEU A 292 -23.20 3.96 -30.85
C LEU A 292 -24.13 5.16 -30.66
N VAL A 293 -23.89 5.97 -29.63
CA VAL A 293 -24.67 7.19 -29.36
C VAL A 293 -24.49 8.20 -30.50
N ASP A 294 -23.26 8.41 -30.97
CA ASP A 294 -22.97 9.33 -32.08
C ASP A 294 -23.64 8.88 -33.39
N LEU A 295 -23.65 7.58 -33.66
CA LEU A 295 -24.34 7.01 -34.82
C LEU A 295 -25.87 7.24 -34.74
N CYS A 296 -26.47 7.03 -33.57
CA CYS A 296 -27.90 7.31 -33.37
C CYS A 296 -28.21 8.81 -33.51
N CYS A 297 -27.40 9.68 -32.90
CA CYS A 297 -27.58 11.14 -32.98
C CYS A 297 -27.47 11.66 -34.42
N SER A 298 -26.49 11.18 -35.18
CA SER A 298 -26.33 11.53 -36.60
C SER A 298 -27.48 11.01 -37.47
N ALA A 299 -27.99 9.79 -37.21
CA ALA A 299 -29.15 9.24 -37.90
C ALA A 299 -30.44 10.04 -37.63
N VAL A 300 -30.72 10.38 -36.36
CA VAL A 300 -31.89 11.23 -36.00
C VAL A 300 -31.80 12.60 -36.67
N SER A 301 -30.60 13.21 -36.67
CA SER A 301 -30.37 14.50 -37.31
C SER A 301 -30.60 14.42 -38.83
N ALA A 302 -30.13 13.37 -39.50
CA ALA A 302 -30.34 13.17 -40.93
C ALA A 302 -31.84 13.00 -41.26
N VAL A 303 -32.58 12.21 -40.49
CA VAL A 303 -34.03 12.02 -40.69
C VAL A 303 -34.78 13.34 -40.51
N ALA A 304 -34.42 14.16 -39.52
CA ALA A 304 -35.02 15.47 -39.32
C ALA A 304 -34.78 16.41 -40.51
N VAL A 305 -33.55 16.45 -41.05
CA VAL A 305 -33.21 17.24 -42.24
C VAL A 305 -33.98 16.77 -43.47
N ILE A 306 -34.03 15.45 -43.73
CA ILE A 306 -34.78 14.88 -44.86
C ILE A 306 -36.27 15.21 -44.75
N SER A 307 -36.84 15.07 -43.54
CA SER A 307 -38.25 15.38 -43.29
C SER A 307 -38.56 16.85 -43.53
N PHE A 308 -37.67 17.75 -43.11
CA PHE A 308 -37.78 19.19 -43.37
C PHE A 308 -37.72 19.50 -44.88
N LEU A 309 -36.76 18.94 -45.61
CA LEU A 309 -36.64 19.12 -47.06
C LEU A 309 -37.87 18.61 -47.81
N ALA A 310 -38.38 17.43 -47.44
CA ALA A 310 -39.61 16.89 -48.02
C ALA A 310 -40.81 17.82 -47.78
N ALA A 311 -40.95 18.38 -46.57
CA ALA A 311 -42.03 19.30 -46.23
C ALA A 311 -41.93 20.66 -46.97
N VAL A 312 -40.74 21.09 -47.37
CA VAL A 312 -40.52 22.31 -48.17
C VAL A 312 -40.80 22.06 -49.66
N VAL A 313 -40.35 20.92 -50.20
CA VAL A 313 -40.50 20.60 -51.64
C VAL A 313 -41.92 20.17 -52.00
N LEU A 314 -42.66 19.56 -51.07
CA LEU A 314 -44.05 19.12 -51.27
C LEU A 314 -45.09 20.21 -50.96
N ARG A 315 -44.67 21.43 -50.65
CA ARG A 315 -45.50 22.63 -50.51
C ARG A 315 -45.40 23.50 -51.75
#